data_AF-A0A803PI47-F1
#
_entry.id   AF-A0A803PI47-F1
#
_cell.length_a   1.000
_cell.length_b   1.000
_cell.length_c   1.000
_cell.angle_alpha   90.00
_cell.angle_beta   90.00
_cell.angle_gamma   90.00
#
_symmetry.space_group_name_H-M   'P 1'
#
loop_
_entity.id
_entity.type
_entity.pdbx_description
1 polymer ?
#
loop_
_entity_poly.entity_id
_entity_poly.type
_entity_poly.pdbx_seq_one_letter_code
_entity_poly.pdbx_strand_id
1 'polypeptide(L)'
;MGKYIWAIAQKQDSLWMRWIHSVYLKDRDWWSYKASDHCSWYWRSLVNLKEHFKGKAGQQLFTQHYQIEEGYKVLCPTQNKVYWSRQVWGRLNTPKHCFIMWLAIQKRLRTKDRLKAMGLATREHCEMCESHSENTDHLFFTCRFTAACLQGIKTWLSWNIAAGYLLALTRWIGRSKLSNFKKNVLAAAISCLVYTIWRARNLFVWENSKSDVEKVITRVKQVVTYRINAVWPRKVSVEDTEWFQSL
;
A
#
# COMPACT_ATOMS: atom_id res chain seq x y z
N MET A 1 -14.88 -3.00 15.92
CA MET A 1 -15.81 -4.03 16.41
C MET A 1 -15.27 -4.83 17.59
N GLY A 2 -14.00 -5.29 17.60
CA GLY A 2 -13.45 -6.04 18.74
C GLY A 2 -13.56 -5.35 20.12
N LYS A 3 -13.41 -4.03 20.17
CA LYS A 3 -13.61 -3.23 21.40
C LYS A 3 -15.04 -3.35 21.97
N TYR A 4 -16.05 -3.54 21.12
CA TYR A 4 -17.42 -3.74 21.58
C TYR A 4 -17.63 -5.13 22.17
N ILE A 5 -17.00 -6.17 21.60
CA ILE A 5 -17.02 -7.53 22.17
C ILE A 5 -16.44 -7.51 23.59
N TRP A 6 -15.30 -6.84 23.75
CA TRP A 6 -14.69 -6.61 25.06
C TRP A 6 -15.64 -5.89 26.01
N ALA A 7 -16.20 -4.78 25.57
CA ALA A 7 -16.98 -3.93 26.45
C ALA A 7 -18.31 -4.59 26.86
N ILE A 8 -18.90 -5.45 26.02
CA ILE A 8 -20.06 -6.30 26.37
C ILE A 8 -19.64 -7.38 27.37
N ALA A 9 -18.50 -8.04 27.14
CA ALA A 9 -17.99 -9.07 28.04
C ALA A 9 -17.68 -8.52 29.45
N GLN A 10 -17.18 -7.29 29.53
CA GLN A 10 -16.83 -6.60 30.78
C GLN A 10 -17.98 -5.79 31.38
N LYS A 11 -19.17 -5.80 30.77
CA LYS A 11 -20.34 -5.00 31.19
C LYS A 11 -19.97 -3.52 31.47
N GLN A 12 -19.21 -2.90 30.56
CA GLN A 12 -18.79 -1.51 30.75
C GLN A 12 -19.99 -0.59 30.99
N ASP A 13 -19.90 0.27 31.99
CA ASP A 13 -21.04 1.10 32.36
C ASP A 13 -21.26 2.21 31.32
N SER A 14 -22.27 2.01 30.47
CA SER A 14 -22.72 2.96 29.47
C SER A 14 -24.17 2.68 29.11
N LEU A 15 -24.90 3.72 28.70
CA LEU A 15 -26.31 3.59 28.28
C LEU A 15 -26.47 2.58 27.13
N TRP A 16 -25.52 2.58 26.20
CA TRP A 16 -25.51 1.62 25.10
C TRP A 16 -25.38 0.17 25.58
N MET A 17 -24.52 -0.10 26.57
CA MET A 17 -24.38 -1.45 27.14
C MET A 17 -25.63 -1.87 27.91
N ARG A 18 -26.19 -0.99 28.74
CA ARG A 18 -27.43 -1.29 29.47
C ARG A 18 -28.55 -1.66 28.51
N TRP A 19 -28.67 -0.95 27.38
CA TRP A 19 -29.62 -1.26 26.32
C TRP A 19 -29.32 -2.57 25.58
N ILE A 20 -28.05 -2.85 25.25
CA ILE A 20 -27.64 -4.13 24.65
C ILE A 20 -28.02 -5.31 25.57
N HIS A 21 -27.76 -5.17 26.87
CA HIS A 21 -28.05 -6.20 27.86
C HIS A 21 -29.57 -6.43 28.02
N SER A 22 -30.38 -5.37 28.03
CA SER A 22 -31.84 -5.49 28.20
C SER A 22 -32.56 -5.94 26.93
N VAL A 23 -32.14 -5.47 25.75
CA VAL A 23 -32.85 -5.73 24.49
C VAL A 23 -32.36 -7.01 23.81
N TYR A 24 -31.04 -7.20 23.69
CA TYR A 24 -30.47 -8.32 22.93
C TYR A 24 -30.15 -9.53 23.79
N LEU A 25 -29.47 -9.35 24.92
CA LEU A 25 -29.00 -10.46 25.76
C LEU A 25 -30.10 -11.02 26.65
N LYS A 26 -30.95 -10.18 27.26
CA LYS A 26 -32.06 -10.60 28.14
C LYS A 26 -31.60 -11.65 29.16
N ASP A 27 -30.58 -11.29 29.95
CA ASP A 27 -29.95 -12.12 30.99
C ASP A 27 -29.20 -13.39 30.50
N ARG A 28 -29.08 -13.58 29.19
CA ARG A 28 -28.26 -14.66 28.62
C ARG A 28 -26.77 -14.36 28.77
N ASP A 29 -25.98 -15.42 28.89
CA ASP A 29 -24.53 -15.32 28.86
C ASP A 29 -24.01 -14.91 27.47
N TRP A 30 -23.08 -13.96 27.43
CA TRP A 30 -22.56 -13.37 26.20
C TRP A 30 -21.81 -14.38 25.32
N TRP A 31 -21.05 -15.29 25.93
CA TRP A 31 -20.16 -16.19 25.20
C TRP A 31 -20.88 -17.42 24.62
N SER A 32 -22.04 -17.77 25.16
CA SER A 32 -22.97 -18.77 24.63
C SER A 32 -24.08 -18.18 23.75
N TYR A 33 -24.30 -16.85 23.81
CA TYR A 33 -25.35 -16.18 23.04
C TYR A 33 -25.19 -16.33 21.52
N LYS A 34 -26.30 -16.66 20.85
CA LYS A 34 -26.44 -16.63 19.39
C LYS A 34 -27.47 -15.56 18.99
N ALA A 35 -27.15 -14.78 17.96
CA ALA A 35 -28.07 -13.77 17.44
C ALA A 35 -29.24 -14.43 16.69
N SER A 36 -30.43 -13.85 16.80
CA SER A 36 -31.58 -14.21 15.96
C SER A 36 -31.41 -13.66 14.53
N ASP A 37 -31.96 -14.36 13.55
CA ASP A 37 -31.97 -13.92 12.15
C ASP A 37 -32.75 -12.63 11.92
N HIS A 38 -33.70 -12.32 12.80
CA HIS A 38 -34.51 -11.11 12.76
C HIS A 38 -33.80 -9.88 13.38
N CYS A 39 -32.61 -10.06 13.96
CA CYS A 39 -31.85 -8.94 14.51
C CYS A 39 -31.15 -8.13 13.41
N SER A 40 -30.75 -6.90 13.76
CA SER A 40 -29.99 -6.03 12.87
C SER A 40 -28.73 -6.72 12.31
N TRP A 41 -28.40 -6.46 11.05
CA TRP A 41 -27.19 -6.99 10.41
C TRP A 41 -25.92 -6.66 11.21
N TYR A 42 -25.86 -5.46 11.79
CA TYR A 42 -24.73 -5.03 12.62
C TYR A 42 -24.55 -5.93 13.85
N TRP A 43 -25.64 -6.26 14.56
CA TRP A 43 -25.60 -7.15 15.72
C TRP A 43 -25.15 -8.56 15.32
N ARG A 44 -25.71 -9.11 14.23
CA ARG A 44 -25.29 -10.42 13.69
C ARG A 44 -23.81 -10.43 13.33
N SER A 45 -23.30 -9.40 12.66
CA SER A 45 -21.87 -9.25 12.33
C SER A 45 -20.99 -9.20 13.57
N LEU A 46 -21.43 -8.51 14.62
CA LEU A 46 -20.68 -8.41 15.88
C LEU A 46 -20.66 -9.73 16.65
N VAL A 47 -21.77 -10.47 16.70
CA VAL A 47 -21.84 -11.82 17.28
C VAL A 47 -21.02 -12.83 16.46
N ASN A 48 -21.06 -12.75 15.13
CA ASN A 48 -20.22 -13.58 14.26
C ASN A 48 -18.73 -13.30 14.50
N LEU A 49 -18.35 -12.04 14.68
CA LEU A 49 -16.97 -11.67 15.00
C LEU A 49 -16.55 -12.22 16.38
N LYS A 50 -17.44 -12.21 17.37
CA LYS A 50 -17.22 -12.86 18.67
C LYS A 50 -16.90 -14.35 18.50
N GLU A 51 -17.68 -15.08 17.70
CA GLU A 51 -17.42 -16.51 17.45
C GLU A 51 -16.06 -16.73 16.75
N HIS A 52 -15.68 -15.87 15.80
CA HIS A 52 -14.35 -15.94 15.18
C HIS A 52 -13.21 -15.75 16.19
N PHE A 53 -13.34 -14.79 17.11
CA PHE A 53 -12.34 -14.60 18.16
C PHE A 53 -12.31 -15.77 19.14
N LYS A 54 -13.48 -16.27 19.54
CA LYS A 54 -13.60 -17.45 20.41
C LYS A 54 -12.90 -18.66 19.82
N GLY A 55 -13.03 -18.89 18.51
CA GLY A 55 -12.35 -19.99 17.82
C GLY A 55 -10.84 -19.81 17.68
N LYS A 56 -10.33 -18.59 17.49
CA LYS A 56 -8.90 -18.34 17.25
C LYS A 56 -8.05 -18.07 18.49
N ALA A 57 -8.59 -17.34 19.46
CA ALA A 57 -7.84 -16.83 20.61
C ALA A 57 -8.54 -17.08 21.96
N GLY A 58 -9.74 -17.67 21.94
CA GLY A 58 -10.53 -17.89 23.14
C GLY A 58 -11.09 -16.60 23.75
N GLN A 59 -11.82 -16.77 24.86
CA GLN A 59 -12.49 -15.67 25.56
C GLN A 59 -11.52 -14.85 26.42
N GLN A 60 -10.37 -15.44 26.76
CA GLN A 60 -9.31 -14.86 27.61
C GLN A 60 -8.74 -13.56 27.04
N LEU A 61 -8.78 -13.38 25.71
CA LEU A 61 -8.39 -12.12 25.06
C LEU A 61 -9.21 -10.92 25.55
N PHE A 62 -10.42 -11.16 26.06
CA PHE A 62 -11.36 -10.13 26.47
C PHE A 62 -11.57 -10.05 27.98
N THR A 63 -10.85 -10.85 28.78
CA THR A 63 -10.97 -10.83 30.24
C THR A 63 -10.20 -9.66 30.89
N GLN A 64 -9.16 -9.17 30.22
CA GLN A 64 -8.38 -7.98 30.62
C GLN A 64 -8.64 -6.81 29.67
N HIS A 65 -7.92 -5.69 29.84
CA HIS A 65 -8.03 -4.53 28.96
C HIS A 65 -7.66 -4.86 27.51
N TYR A 66 -8.66 -4.95 26.64
CA TYR A 66 -8.49 -5.29 25.23
C TYR A 66 -7.88 -4.14 24.43
N GLN A 67 -6.80 -4.42 23.70
CA GLN A 67 -6.25 -3.50 22.71
C GLN A 67 -6.66 -3.88 21.29
N ILE A 68 -6.97 -2.86 20.47
CA ILE A 68 -7.37 -3.07 19.07
C ILE A 68 -6.28 -3.83 18.29
N GLU A 69 -5.00 -3.56 18.59
CA GLU A 69 -3.86 -4.23 17.97
C GLU A 69 -3.88 -5.75 18.17
N GLU A 70 -4.23 -6.24 19.37
CA GLU A 70 -4.29 -7.67 19.68
C GLU A 70 -5.36 -8.35 18.84
N GLY A 71 -6.52 -7.71 18.69
CA GLY A 71 -7.56 -8.22 17.81
C GLY A 71 -7.11 -8.34 16.36
N TYR A 72 -6.38 -7.35 15.84
CA TYR A 72 -5.80 -7.44 14.50
C TYR A 72 -4.78 -8.56 14.39
N LYS A 73 -3.93 -8.79 15.40
CA LYS A 73 -2.97 -9.92 15.41
C LYS A 73 -3.66 -11.28 15.32
N VAL A 74 -4.83 -11.43 15.93
CA VAL A 74 -5.62 -12.68 15.88
C VAL A 74 -6.33 -12.83 14.53
N LEU A 75 -6.90 -11.75 14.00
CA LEU A 75 -7.66 -11.79 12.76
C LEU A 75 -6.76 -11.89 11.52
N CYS A 76 -5.64 -11.18 11.52
CA CYS A 76 -4.67 -11.21 10.43
C CYS A 76 -3.84 -12.49 10.51
N PRO A 77 -3.82 -13.34 9.47
CA PRO A 77 -2.93 -14.49 9.43
C PRO A 77 -1.47 -14.03 9.50
N THR A 78 -0.59 -14.86 10.08
CA THR A 78 0.85 -14.61 10.08
C THR A 78 1.34 -14.43 8.64
N GLN A 79 1.77 -13.21 8.30
CA GLN A 79 2.27 -12.91 6.96
C GLN A 79 3.79 -13.01 6.93
N ASN A 80 4.31 -13.54 5.82
CA ASN A 80 5.74 -13.52 5.57
C ASN A 80 6.24 -12.08 5.46
N LYS A 81 7.36 -11.77 6.14
CA LYS A 81 8.01 -10.47 6.01
C LYS A 81 8.46 -10.28 4.56
N VAL A 82 7.92 -9.26 3.91
CA VAL A 82 8.30 -8.88 2.54
C VAL A 82 9.37 -7.79 2.55
N TYR A 83 10.39 -7.95 1.69
CA TYR A 83 11.54 -7.04 1.66
C TYR A 83 11.18 -5.62 1.20
N TRP A 84 10.12 -5.46 0.41
CA TRP A 84 9.73 -4.20 -0.21
C TRP A 84 8.84 -3.30 0.66
N SER A 85 8.35 -3.80 1.80
CA SER A 85 7.34 -3.09 2.63
C SER A 85 7.80 -1.68 3.01
N ARG A 86 9.04 -1.55 3.49
CA ARG A 86 9.61 -0.26 3.91
C ARG A 86 9.78 0.71 2.74
N GLN A 87 10.07 0.22 1.55
CA GLN A 87 10.24 1.04 0.34
C GLN A 87 8.88 1.52 -0.20
N VAL A 88 7.82 0.73 -0.05
CA VAL A 88 6.47 1.12 -0.50
C VAL A 88 5.81 2.08 0.48
N TRP A 89 5.90 1.80 1.78
CA TRP A 89 5.18 2.51 2.83
C TRP A 89 6.03 3.55 3.57
N GLY A 90 7.11 4.02 2.94
CA GLY A 90 7.99 5.06 3.51
C GLY A 90 7.28 6.41 3.66
N ARG A 91 7.63 7.17 4.70
CA ARG A 91 6.99 8.47 5.04
C ARG A 91 7.09 9.51 3.92
N LEU A 92 8.21 9.52 3.19
CA LEU A 92 8.44 10.45 2.08
C LEU A 92 7.58 10.12 0.85
N ASN A 93 7.05 8.89 0.75
CA ASN A 93 6.18 8.52 -0.34
C ASN A 93 4.82 9.20 -0.21
N THR A 94 4.23 9.58 -1.35
CA THR A 94 2.86 10.09 -1.38
C THR A 94 1.89 8.91 -1.33
N PRO A 95 0.80 8.93 -0.51
CA PRO A 95 -0.08 7.78 -0.34
C PRO A 95 -0.60 7.14 -1.64
N LYS A 96 -1.01 7.96 -2.62
CA LYS A 96 -1.46 7.46 -3.94
C LYS A 96 -0.35 6.75 -4.72
N HIS A 97 0.91 7.16 -4.55
CA HIS A 97 2.06 6.49 -5.14
C HIS A 97 2.32 5.16 -4.45
N CYS A 98 2.22 5.10 -3.12
CA CYS A 98 2.35 3.86 -2.35
C CYS A 98 1.35 2.81 -2.82
N PHE A 99 0.10 3.21 -3.02
CA PHE A 99 -0.96 2.29 -3.46
C PHE A 99 -0.68 1.70 -4.84
N ILE A 100 -0.35 2.54 -5.83
CA ILE A 100 -0.02 2.05 -7.18
C ILE A 100 1.27 1.23 -7.19
N MET A 101 2.29 1.63 -6.43
CA MET A 101 3.53 0.87 -6.27
C MET A 101 3.26 -0.52 -5.67
N TRP A 102 2.43 -0.61 -4.63
CA TRP A 102 2.03 -1.88 -4.03
C TRP A 102 1.31 -2.79 -5.04
N LEU A 103 0.36 -2.25 -5.80
CA LEU A 103 -0.32 -3.00 -6.86
C LEU A 103 0.64 -3.43 -7.98
N ALA A 104 1.61 -2.60 -8.34
CA ALA A 104 2.64 -2.92 -9.33
C ALA A 104 3.50 -4.10 -8.86
N ILE A 105 4.02 -4.06 -7.62
CA ILE A 105 4.81 -5.16 -7.04
C ILE A 105 4.02 -6.48 -7.02
N GLN A 106 2.71 -6.41 -6.75
CA GLN A 106 1.82 -7.57 -6.72
C GLN A 106 1.32 -8.02 -8.10
N LYS A 107 1.73 -7.34 -9.19
CA LYS A 107 1.25 -7.57 -10.56
C LYS A 107 -0.28 -7.53 -10.68
N ARG A 108 -0.91 -6.59 -9.96
CA ARG A 108 -2.37 -6.43 -9.85
C ARG A 108 -2.92 -5.19 -10.58
N LEU A 109 -2.08 -4.45 -11.30
CA LEU A 109 -2.52 -3.36 -12.16
C LEU A 109 -3.27 -3.91 -13.40
N ARG A 110 -4.11 -3.10 -14.04
CA ARG A 110 -4.91 -3.51 -15.22
C ARG A 110 -4.10 -3.39 -16.52
N THR A 111 -2.98 -4.10 -16.59
CA THR A 111 -2.15 -4.22 -17.79
C THR A 111 -2.85 -5.08 -18.86
N LYS A 112 -2.46 -4.94 -20.13
CA LYS A 112 -3.15 -5.62 -21.24
C LYS A 112 -3.09 -7.14 -21.16
N ASP A 113 -2.00 -7.73 -20.69
CA ASP A 113 -1.91 -9.17 -20.38
C ASP A 113 -3.06 -9.64 -19.46
N ARG A 114 -3.37 -8.87 -18.41
CA ARG A 114 -4.44 -9.18 -17.46
C ARG A 114 -5.82 -8.91 -18.03
N LEU A 115 -5.98 -7.87 -18.85
CA LEU A 115 -7.24 -7.61 -19.54
C LEU A 115 -7.53 -8.69 -20.58
N LYS A 116 -6.51 -9.18 -21.29
CA LYS A 116 -6.62 -10.33 -22.20
C LYS A 116 -7.04 -11.59 -21.46
N ALA A 117 -6.42 -11.88 -20.32
CA ALA A 117 -6.81 -13.02 -19.47
C ALA A 117 -8.27 -12.95 -18.98
N MET A 118 -8.89 -11.77 -19.02
CA MET A 118 -10.31 -11.57 -18.68
C MET A 118 -11.23 -11.52 -19.91
N GLY A 119 -10.71 -11.69 -21.12
CA GLY A 119 -11.47 -11.57 -22.36
C GLY A 119 -11.82 -10.12 -22.74
N LEU A 120 -11.15 -9.12 -22.16
CA LEU A 120 -11.47 -7.69 -22.34
C LEU A 120 -10.53 -6.94 -23.29
N ALA A 121 -9.44 -7.55 -23.75
CA ALA A 121 -8.47 -6.89 -24.64
C ALA A 121 -8.18 -7.73 -25.88
N THR A 122 -8.18 -7.06 -27.03
CA THR A 122 -7.83 -7.64 -28.35
C THR A 122 -6.40 -7.28 -28.80
N ARG A 123 -5.83 -6.19 -28.29
CA ARG A 123 -4.46 -5.73 -28.61
C ARG A 123 -3.53 -5.92 -27.42
N GLU A 124 -2.36 -6.50 -27.65
CA GLU A 124 -1.40 -6.85 -26.60
C GLU A 124 -0.22 -5.87 -26.49
N HIS A 125 0.10 -5.15 -27.56
CA HIS A 125 1.28 -4.29 -27.61
C HIS A 125 1.21 -3.17 -26.56
N CYS A 126 2.34 -2.91 -25.92
CA CYS A 126 2.55 -1.80 -25.00
C CYS A 126 2.38 -0.48 -25.73
N GLU A 127 1.44 0.34 -25.28
CA GLU A 127 1.12 1.61 -25.92
C GLU A 127 2.25 2.65 -25.81
N MET A 128 3.22 2.43 -24.92
CA MET A 128 4.35 3.34 -24.74
C MET A 128 5.53 3.06 -25.67
N CYS A 129 5.73 1.79 -26.08
CA CYS A 129 6.82 1.43 -27.00
C CYS A 129 6.35 0.91 -28.34
N GLU A 130 5.11 0.44 -28.43
CA GLU A 130 4.47 -0.18 -29.60
C GLU A 130 5.19 -1.45 -30.12
N SER A 131 6.20 -1.97 -29.40
CA SER A 131 7.06 -3.06 -29.90
C SER A 131 6.91 -4.40 -29.19
N HIS A 132 6.51 -4.42 -27.91
CA HIS A 132 6.41 -5.65 -27.10
C HIS A 132 5.07 -5.72 -26.38
N SER A 133 4.63 -6.92 -25.97
CA SER A 133 3.39 -7.08 -25.21
C SER A 133 3.45 -6.40 -23.83
N GLU A 134 2.36 -5.73 -23.45
CA GLU A 134 2.27 -5.04 -22.17
C GLU A 134 1.97 -6.00 -21.02
N ASN A 135 2.93 -6.10 -20.11
CA ASN A 135 2.75 -6.68 -18.79
C ASN A 135 3.45 -5.78 -17.76
N THR A 136 3.31 -6.09 -16.47
CA THR A 136 3.89 -5.27 -15.39
C THR A 136 5.43 -5.19 -15.47
N ASP A 137 6.10 -6.30 -15.79
CA ASP A 137 7.57 -6.34 -15.87
C ASP A 137 8.08 -5.55 -17.08
N HIS A 138 7.32 -5.57 -18.18
CA HIS A 138 7.58 -4.75 -19.36
C HIS A 138 7.39 -3.27 -19.08
N LEU A 139 6.22 -2.92 -18.56
CA LEU A 139 5.82 -1.54 -18.31
C LEU A 139 6.73 -0.83 -17.31
N PHE A 140 7.23 -1.53 -16.28
CA PHE A 140 8.12 -0.93 -15.29
C PHE A 140 9.58 -1.30 -15.54
N PHE A 141 10.13 -0.60 -16.54
CA PHE A 141 11.56 -0.37 -16.79
C PHE A 141 12.29 -1.31 -17.77
N THR A 142 11.61 -2.27 -18.40
CA THR A 142 12.17 -2.95 -19.60
C THR A 142 11.62 -2.39 -20.92
N CYS A 143 10.49 -1.68 -20.88
CA CYS A 143 9.99 -0.87 -21.98
C CYS A 143 10.94 0.31 -22.24
N ARG A 144 11.37 0.50 -23.51
CA ARG A 144 12.32 1.56 -23.94
C ARG A 144 11.98 2.95 -23.39
N PHE A 145 10.71 3.34 -23.44
CA PHE A 145 10.23 4.62 -22.95
C PHE A 145 10.42 4.75 -21.43
N THR A 146 9.98 3.74 -20.68
CA THR A 146 10.05 3.76 -19.22
C THR A 146 11.46 3.54 -18.67
N ALA A 147 12.30 2.81 -19.42
CA ALA A 147 13.72 2.64 -19.13
C ALA A 147 14.47 3.97 -19.26
N ALA A 148 14.17 4.75 -20.32
CA ALA A 148 14.70 6.10 -20.47
C ALA A 148 14.26 7.02 -19.32
N CYS A 149 12.98 6.97 -18.91
CA CYS A 149 12.50 7.71 -17.75
C CYS A 149 13.25 7.33 -16.46
N LEU A 150 13.46 6.03 -16.23
CA LEU A 150 14.24 5.55 -15.08
C LEU A 150 15.68 6.05 -15.13
N GLN A 151 16.31 6.04 -16.31
CA GLN A 151 17.67 6.52 -16.47
C GLN A 151 17.78 8.01 -16.13
N GLY A 152 16.82 8.84 -16.56
CA GLY A 152 16.77 10.24 -16.18
C GLY A 152 16.65 10.46 -14.67
N ILE A 153 15.86 9.63 -13.97
CA ILE A 153 15.76 9.66 -12.51
C ILE A 153 17.04 9.15 -11.83
N LYS A 154 17.72 8.15 -12.39
CA LYS A 154 19.02 7.70 -11.88
C LYS A 154 20.08 8.78 -12.01
N THR A 155 20.19 9.43 -13.16
CA THR A 155 21.12 10.54 -13.38
C THR A 155 20.86 11.68 -12.39
N TRP A 156 19.60 12.07 -12.23
CA TRP A 156 19.20 13.10 -11.27
C TRP A 156 19.66 12.81 -9.85
N LEU A 157 19.46 11.59 -9.36
CA LEU A 157 19.78 11.19 -7.99
C LEU A 157 21.24 10.72 -7.81
N SER A 158 22.09 10.88 -8.83
CA SER A 158 23.43 10.29 -8.90
C SER A 158 23.45 8.80 -8.56
N TRP A 159 22.41 8.07 -9.00
CA TRP A 159 22.17 6.68 -8.60
C TRP A 159 22.77 5.69 -9.60
N ASN A 160 24.04 5.37 -9.39
CA ASN A 160 24.84 4.52 -10.29
C ASN A 160 24.63 3.02 -9.99
N ILE A 161 23.57 2.43 -10.57
CA ILE A 161 23.31 0.98 -10.47
C ILE A 161 22.87 0.36 -11.80
N ALA A 162 23.31 -0.88 -12.03
CA ALA A 162 22.94 -1.66 -13.21
C ALA A 162 21.50 -2.19 -13.18
N ALA A 163 20.87 -2.31 -12.00
CA ALA A 163 19.52 -2.88 -11.89
C ALA A 163 18.51 -2.04 -12.70
N GLY A 164 17.77 -2.71 -13.59
CA GLY A 164 16.87 -2.08 -14.56
C GLY A 164 15.41 -2.47 -14.43
N TYR A 165 14.99 -3.18 -13.37
CA TYR A 165 13.59 -3.57 -13.18
C TYR A 165 13.13 -3.36 -11.73
N LEU A 166 11.82 -3.16 -11.56
CA LEU A 166 11.20 -2.65 -10.35
C LEU A 166 11.59 -3.40 -9.06
N LEU A 167 11.53 -4.74 -9.08
CA LEU A 167 11.80 -5.57 -7.91
C LEU A 167 13.30 -5.59 -7.53
N ALA A 168 14.21 -5.47 -8.49
CA ALA A 168 15.63 -5.35 -8.19
C ALA A 168 15.98 -4.00 -7.58
N LEU A 169 15.40 -2.91 -8.10
CA LEU A 169 15.60 -1.57 -7.54
C LEU A 169 15.13 -1.48 -6.08
N THR A 170 13.92 -1.96 -5.78
CA THR A 170 13.38 -1.97 -4.42
C THR A 170 14.23 -2.82 -3.47
N ARG A 171 14.70 -3.99 -3.93
CA ARG A 171 15.61 -4.85 -3.16
C ARG A 171 16.96 -4.18 -2.90
N TRP A 172 17.51 -3.51 -3.90
CA TRP A 172 18.77 -2.79 -3.78
C TRP A 172 18.66 -1.64 -2.77
N ILE A 173 17.59 -0.82 -2.82
CA ILE A 173 17.37 0.25 -1.84
C ILE A 173 17.34 -0.31 -0.42
N GLY A 174 16.67 -1.45 -0.21
CA GLY A 174 16.61 -2.09 1.10
C GLY A 174 17.97 -2.54 1.62
N ARG A 175 18.84 -3.07 0.73
CA ARG A 175 20.15 -3.66 1.08
C ARG A 175 21.32 -2.67 1.02
N SER A 176 21.14 -1.49 0.43
CA SER A 176 22.23 -0.53 0.27
C SER A 176 22.77 -0.06 1.63
N LYS A 177 24.02 0.39 1.66
CA LYS A 177 24.63 1.01 2.86
C LYS A 177 24.35 2.51 2.97
N LEU A 178 23.43 3.03 2.15
CA LEU A 178 23.02 4.44 2.18
C LEU A 178 22.33 4.79 3.49
N SER A 179 22.36 6.08 3.83
CA SER A 179 21.60 6.63 4.94
C SER A 179 20.10 6.34 4.79
N ASN A 180 19.39 6.30 5.91
CA ASN A 180 17.94 6.08 5.89
C ASN A 180 17.23 7.20 5.11
N PHE A 181 17.74 8.43 5.14
CA PHE A 181 17.18 9.53 4.36
C PHE A 181 17.32 9.27 2.86
N LYS A 182 18.55 9.05 2.35
CA LYS A 182 18.81 8.71 0.94
C LYS A 182 17.96 7.54 0.46
N LYS A 183 17.85 6.46 1.25
CA LYS A 183 16.97 5.30 0.93
C LYS A 183 15.50 5.70 0.75
N ASN A 184 14.97 6.56 1.62
CA ASN A 184 13.59 7.01 1.51
C ASN A 184 13.39 7.97 0.32
N VAL A 185 14.38 8.79 -0.03
CA VAL A 185 14.33 9.63 -1.24
C VAL A 185 14.29 8.78 -2.50
N LEU A 186 15.18 7.78 -2.62
CA LEU A 186 15.18 6.84 -3.76
C LEU A 186 13.85 6.06 -3.86
N ALA A 187 13.32 5.61 -2.72
CA ALA A 187 12.03 4.90 -2.68
C ALA A 187 10.85 5.80 -3.09
N ALA A 188 10.85 7.07 -2.67
CA ALA A 188 9.86 8.05 -3.06
C ALA A 188 9.93 8.36 -4.55
N ALA A 189 11.14 8.50 -5.10
CA ALA A 189 11.37 8.75 -6.53
C ALA A 189 10.86 7.59 -7.40
N ILE A 190 11.20 6.34 -7.06
CA ILE A 190 10.67 5.17 -7.79
C ILE A 190 9.16 5.07 -7.68
N SER A 191 8.60 5.22 -6.47
CA SER A 191 7.14 5.12 -6.28
C SER A 191 6.40 6.20 -7.08
N CYS A 192 6.95 7.41 -7.13
CA CYS A 192 6.44 8.52 -7.93
C CYS A 192 6.56 8.24 -9.44
N LEU A 193 7.69 7.69 -9.88
CA LEU A 193 7.92 7.32 -11.28
C LEU A 193 6.93 6.23 -11.73
N VAL A 194 6.76 5.18 -10.95
CA VAL A 194 5.78 4.10 -11.21
C VAL A 194 4.37 4.66 -11.32
N TYR A 195 3.96 5.52 -10.39
CA TYR A 195 2.66 6.18 -10.46
C TYR A 195 2.52 7.05 -11.71
N THR A 196 3.56 7.84 -12.05
CA THR A 196 3.51 8.78 -13.17
C THR A 196 3.46 8.04 -14.51
N ILE A 197 4.22 6.95 -14.66
CA ILE A 197 4.15 6.04 -15.82
C ILE A 197 2.77 5.42 -15.92
N TRP A 198 2.23 4.88 -14.82
CA TRP A 198 0.90 4.28 -14.81
C TRP A 198 -0.18 5.28 -15.23
N ARG A 199 -0.11 6.50 -14.72
CA ARG A 199 -1.01 7.60 -15.11
C ARG A 199 -0.85 7.96 -16.58
N ALA A 200 0.38 8.16 -17.05
CA ALA A 200 0.67 8.50 -18.45
C ALA A 200 0.14 7.43 -19.40
N ARG A 201 0.35 6.15 -19.07
CA ARG A 201 -0.18 5.01 -19.84
C ARG A 201 -1.69 5.07 -19.92
N ASN A 202 -2.38 5.29 -18.79
CA ASN A 202 -3.84 5.35 -18.80
C ASN A 202 -4.35 6.56 -19.59
N LEU A 203 -3.73 7.73 -19.47
CA LEU A 203 -4.09 8.89 -20.30
C LEU A 203 -3.90 8.61 -21.79
N PHE A 204 -2.85 7.90 -22.18
CA PHE A 204 -2.70 7.49 -23.57
C PHE A 204 -3.82 6.54 -24.00
N VAL A 205 -4.14 5.52 -23.20
CA VAL A 205 -5.20 4.55 -23.52
C VAL A 205 -6.58 5.21 -23.65
N TRP A 206 -6.92 6.16 -22.79
CA TRP A 206 -8.26 6.74 -22.72
C TRP A 206 -8.42 8.05 -23.51
N GLU A 207 -7.35 8.82 -23.66
CA GLU A 207 -7.39 10.17 -24.23
C GLU A 207 -6.40 10.35 -25.41
N ASN A 208 -5.70 9.29 -25.83
CA ASN A 208 -4.65 9.32 -26.87
C ASN A 208 -3.55 10.36 -26.58
N SER A 209 -3.33 10.68 -25.30
CA SER A 209 -2.39 11.70 -24.86
C SER A 209 -0.97 11.13 -24.77
N LYS A 210 -0.12 11.45 -25.76
CA LYS A 210 1.29 11.04 -25.75
C LYS A 210 2.07 11.84 -24.70
N SER A 211 2.76 11.11 -23.82
CA SER A 211 3.67 11.71 -22.84
C SER A 211 5.10 11.64 -23.34
N ASP A 212 5.84 12.72 -23.14
CA ASP A 212 7.26 12.78 -23.43
C ASP A 212 8.10 12.37 -22.20
N VAL A 213 9.28 11.81 -22.44
CA VAL A 213 10.19 11.32 -21.40
C VAL A 213 10.60 12.45 -20.45
N GLU A 214 10.96 13.63 -20.98
CA GLU A 214 11.38 14.78 -20.17
C GLU A 214 10.22 15.33 -19.34
N LYS A 215 9.00 15.31 -19.87
CA LYS A 215 7.79 15.69 -19.11
C LYS A 215 7.57 14.75 -17.92
N VAL A 216 7.75 13.44 -18.10
CA VAL A 216 7.65 12.46 -17.01
C VAL A 216 8.73 12.70 -15.96
N ILE A 217 9.99 12.85 -16.39
CA ILE A 217 11.14 13.08 -15.49
C ILE A 217 10.93 14.37 -14.69
N THR A 218 10.64 15.48 -15.36
CA THR A 218 10.42 16.79 -14.73
C THR A 218 9.30 16.73 -13.69
N ARG A 219 8.19 16.07 -14.02
CA ARG A 219 7.07 15.90 -13.09
C ARG A 219 7.48 15.09 -11.85
N VAL A 220 8.25 14.02 -12.02
CA VAL A 220 8.73 13.21 -10.90
C VAL A 220 9.67 14.03 -10.01
N LYS A 221 10.64 14.75 -10.59
CA LYS A 221 11.54 15.65 -9.86
C LYS A 221 10.76 16.64 -9.00
N GLN A 222 9.86 17.40 -9.63
CA GLN A 222 9.04 18.41 -8.94
C GLN A 222 8.21 17.83 -7.79
N VAL A 223 7.48 16.73 -8.04
CA VAL A 223 6.59 16.14 -7.03
C VAL A 223 7.38 15.55 -5.86
N VAL A 224 8.50 14.89 -6.13
CA VAL A 224 9.36 14.30 -5.10
C VAL A 224 10.01 15.40 -4.28
N THR A 225 10.60 16.41 -4.91
CA THR A 225 11.26 17.53 -4.22
C THR A 225 10.27 18.29 -3.35
N TYR A 226 9.10 18.66 -3.89
CA TYR A 226 8.05 19.32 -3.12
C TYR A 226 7.59 18.48 -1.94
N ARG A 227 7.34 17.18 -2.15
CA ARG A 227 6.89 16.27 -1.08
C ARG A 227 7.92 16.20 0.04
N ILE A 228 9.20 16.02 -0.28
CA ILE A 228 10.25 15.87 0.74
C ILE A 228 10.40 17.16 1.55
N ASN A 229 10.41 18.32 0.88
CA ASN A 229 10.45 19.62 1.56
C ASN A 229 9.23 19.81 2.48
N ALA A 230 8.02 19.42 2.04
CA ALA A 230 6.81 19.54 2.85
C ALA A 230 6.76 18.58 4.05
N VAL A 231 7.45 17.43 3.99
CA VAL A 231 7.47 16.43 5.08
C VAL A 231 8.88 16.14 5.59
N TRP A 232 9.72 17.16 5.66
CA TRP A 232 11.13 17.05 6.06
C TRP A 232 11.29 16.29 7.39
N PRO A 233 12.16 15.27 7.46
CA PRO A 233 12.39 14.54 8.71
C PRO A 233 13.05 15.42 9.77
N ARG A 234 12.71 15.20 11.05
CA ARG A 234 13.26 15.99 12.17
C ARG A 234 14.77 15.88 12.34
N LYS A 235 15.38 14.77 11.89
CA LYS A 235 16.81 14.49 12.02
C LYS A 235 17.32 13.98 10.66
N VAL A 236 18.10 14.82 9.98
CA VAL A 236 18.82 14.52 8.74
C VAL A 236 20.24 15.07 8.93
N SER A 237 21.27 14.36 8.47
CA SER A 237 22.64 14.87 8.57
C SER A 237 22.84 16.08 7.66
N VAL A 238 23.87 16.89 7.94
CA VAL A 238 24.25 18.03 7.09
C VAL A 238 24.59 17.54 5.68
N GLU A 239 25.42 16.49 5.56
CA GLU A 239 25.78 15.88 4.27
C GLU A 239 24.55 15.42 3.46
N ASP A 240 23.56 14.80 4.11
CA ASP A 240 22.33 14.36 3.42
C ASP A 240 21.44 15.54 3.00
N THR A 241 21.49 16.63 3.77
CA THR A 241 20.74 17.87 3.48
C THR A 241 21.35 18.58 2.28
N GLU A 242 22.66 18.79 2.29
CA GLU A 242 23.43 19.38 1.18
C GLU A 242 23.30 18.53 -0.09
N TRP A 243 23.41 17.20 0.05
CA TRP A 243 23.18 16.28 -1.07
C TRP A 243 21.81 16.50 -1.68
N PHE A 244 20.74 16.60 -0.89
CA PHE A 244 19.39 16.77 -1.44
C PHE A 244 19.14 18.17 -2.01
N GLN A 245 19.74 19.21 -1.43
CA GLN A 245 19.62 20.58 -1.90
C GLN A 245 20.39 20.85 -3.20
N SER A 246 21.37 20.01 -3.53
CA SER A 246 22.11 20.08 -4.80
C SER A 246 21.45 19.33 -5.96
N LEU A 247 20.31 18.67 -5.72
CA LEU A 247 19.52 17.92 -6.73
C LEU A 247 18.64 18.79 -7.62
#